data_AF-A0A0Q8Y593-F1
#
_entry.id   AF-A0A0Q8Y593-F1
#
_cell.length_a   1.000
_cell.length_b   1.000
_cell.length_c   1.000
_cell.angle_alpha   90.00
_cell.angle_beta   90.00
_cell.angle_gamma   90.00
#
_symmetry.space_group_name_H-M   'P 1'
#
loop_
_entity.id
_entity.type
_entity.pdbx_description
1 polymer ?
#
loop_
_entity_poly.entity_id
_entity_poly.type
_entity_poly.pdbx_seq_one_letter_code
_entity_poly.pdbx_strand_id
1 'polypeptide(L)'
;MSSTATRWASSIAFGLVIGWAAYAVLNPLLLIVFGLNQPSSAPYVASDPATLERMQITAGLLFLATAVAVALALANISNMQRRIGWGFLLLGIALLLTLPASLLPMDISAHSASTAGAQAANDANTALFFVLLIFGLPYLGGGLLLTILGAVLIRKARNKPAIP
;
A
#
# COMPACT_ATOMS: atom_id res chain seq x y z
N MET A 1 -6.27 26.87 -17.61
CA MET A 1 -5.62 26.79 -16.28
C MET A 1 -4.11 26.81 -16.50
N SER A 2 -3.34 27.54 -15.70
CA SER A 2 -1.88 27.63 -15.89
C SER A 2 -1.24 26.23 -15.79
N SER A 3 -0.25 25.94 -16.65
CA SER A 3 0.48 24.65 -16.65
C SER A 3 0.97 24.26 -15.25
N THR A 4 1.37 25.24 -14.44
CA THR A 4 1.81 25.09 -13.06
C THR A 4 0.71 24.63 -12.10
N ALA A 5 -0.53 25.13 -12.23
CA ALA A 5 -1.62 24.72 -11.34
C ALA A 5 -2.00 23.25 -11.56
N THR A 6 -2.14 22.84 -12.83
CA THR A 6 -2.37 21.42 -13.19
C THR A 6 -1.21 20.54 -12.74
N ARG A 7 0.01 21.11 -12.73
CA ARG A 7 1.20 20.43 -12.24
C ARG A 7 1.06 19.98 -10.80
N TRP A 8 0.78 20.95 -9.95
CA TRP A 8 0.63 20.73 -8.52
C TRP A 8 -0.60 19.90 -8.19
N ALA A 9 -1.74 20.16 -8.84
CA ALA A 9 -2.96 19.40 -8.62
C ALA A 9 -2.75 17.89 -8.88
N SER A 10 -2.12 17.52 -10.01
CA SER A 10 -1.83 16.12 -10.31
C SER A 10 -0.83 15.49 -9.33
N SER A 11 0.22 16.21 -8.96
CA SER A 11 1.19 15.73 -7.96
C SER A 11 0.58 15.50 -6.59
N ILE A 12 -0.26 16.43 -6.11
CA ILE A 12 -0.95 16.33 -4.83
C ILE A 12 -1.92 15.14 -4.85
N ALA A 13 -2.70 14.99 -5.92
CA ALA A 13 -3.61 13.87 -6.07
C ALA A 13 -2.86 12.53 -6.01
N PHE A 14 -1.76 12.38 -6.76
CA PHE A 14 -0.93 11.18 -6.68
C PHE A 14 -0.30 10.99 -5.29
N GLY A 15 0.21 12.06 -4.67
CA GLY A 15 0.78 12.01 -3.33
C GLY A 15 -0.22 11.48 -2.30
N LEU A 16 -1.45 11.98 -2.30
CA LEU A 16 -2.51 11.54 -1.39
C LEU A 16 -2.88 10.07 -1.62
N VAL A 17 -3.09 9.66 -2.88
CA VAL A 17 -3.46 8.28 -3.22
C VAL A 17 -2.34 7.29 -2.89
N ILE A 18 -1.08 7.65 -3.18
CA ILE A 18 0.09 6.82 -2.87
C ILE A 18 0.32 6.77 -1.36
N GLY A 19 0.19 7.89 -0.64
CA GLY A 19 0.25 7.91 0.82
C GLY A 19 -0.80 6.99 1.44
N TRP A 20 -2.02 6.99 0.90
CA TRP A 20 -3.11 6.13 1.36
C TRP A 20 -2.81 4.66 1.09
N ALA A 21 -2.35 4.34 -0.11
CA ALA A 21 -1.93 2.98 -0.43
C ALA A 21 -0.74 2.51 0.44
N ALA A 22 0.22 3.40 0.72
CA ALA A 22 1.36 3.12 1.59
C ALA A 22 0.93 2.85 3.04
N TYR A 23 -0.18 3.43 3.51
CA TYR A 23 -0.73 3.12 4.82
C TYR A 23 -1.03 1.62 4.98
N ALA A 24 -1.51 0.95 3.93
CA ALA A 24 -1.77 -0.49 3.97
C ALA A 24 -0.50 -1.32 4.22
N VAL A 25 0.66 -0.80 3.84
CA VAL A 25 1.98 -1.41 4.10
C VAL A 25 2.54 -1.01 5.46
N LEU A 26 2.39 0.26 5.85
CA LEU A 26 2.93 0.78 7.10
C LEU A 26 2.15 0.31 8.33
N ASN A 27 0.84 0.19 8.24
CA ASN A 27 -0.01 -0.21 9.36
C ASN A 27 0.39 -1.55 10.01
N PRO A 28 0.61 -2.66 9.29
CA PRO A 28 1.07 -3.90 9.91
C PRO A 28 2.45 -3.76 10.59
N LEU A 29 3.35 -2.95 10.04
CA LEU A 29 4.64 -2.65 10.68
C LEU A 29 4.46 -1.87 11.98
N LEU A 30 3.56 -0.88 11.98
CA LEU A 30 3.24 -0.09 13.17
C LEU A 30 2.58 -0.94 14.25
N LEU A 31 1.71 -1.90 13.89
CA LEU A 31 1.15 -2.84 14.85
C LEU A 31 2.25 -3.64 15.56
N ILE A 32 3.28 -4.07 14.82
CA ILE A 32 4.44 -4.79 15.40
C ILE A 32 5.28 -3.85 16.28
N VAL A 33 5.62 -2.66 15.78
CA VAL A 33 6.47 -1.68 16.50
C VAL A 33 5.84 -1.23 17.82
N PHE A 34 4.53 -1.04 17.84
CA PHE A 34 3.79 -0.64 19.04
C PHE A 34 3.32 -1.83 19.89
N GLY A 35 3.65 -3.07 19.54
CA GLY A 35 3.30 -4.27 20.30
C GLY A 35 1.80 -4.58 20.33
N LEU A 36 1.07 -4.17 19.30
CA LEU A 36 -0.38 -4.35 19.15
C LEU A 36 -0.75 -5.60 18.33
N ASN A 37 0.24 -6.39 17.91
CA ASN A 37 0.08 -7.64 17.18
C ASN A 37 -0.07 -8.86 18.13
N GLN A 38 -1.11 -8.87 18.97
CA GLN A 38 -1.36 -10.00 19.87
C GLN A 38 -1.68 -11.29 19.07
N PRO A 39 -1.20 -12.47 19.51
CA PRO A 39 -1.55 -13.75 18.90
C PRO A 39 -3.07 -13.95 18.95
N SER A 40 -3.65 -14.46 17.87
CA SER A 40 -5.10 -14.69 17.81
C SER A 40 -5.56 -15.82 18.73
N SER A 41 -4.61 -16.63 19.21
CA SER A 41 -4.80 -17.69 20.20
C SER A 41 -4.74 -17.20 21.66
N ALA A 42 -4.29 -15.97 21.91
CA ALA A 42 -4.21 -15.42 23.26
C ALA A 42 -5.57 -14.87 23.73
N PRO A 43 -5.87 -14.87 25.04
CA PRO A 43 -7.04 -14.20 25.58
C PRO A 43 -7.03 -12.73 25.17
N TYR A 44 -8.19 -12.18 24.80
CA TYR A 44 -8.30 -10.76 24.46
C TYR A 44 -7.88 -9.90 25.65
N VAL A 45 -6.78 -9.17 25.50
CA VAL A 45 -6.34 -8.15 26.45
C VAL A 45 -6.51 -6.80 25.77
N ALA A 46 -7.43 -5.98 26.29
CA ALA A 46 -7.65 -4.64 25.79
C ALA A 46 -6.32 -3.87 25.74
N SER A 47 -5.97 -3.38 24.56
CA SER A 47 -4.75 -2.58 24.38
C SER A 47 -4.89 -1.28 25.16
N ASP A 48 -3.78 -0.81 25.74
CA ASP A 48 -3.72 0.51 26.37
C ASP A 48 -4.15 1.59 25.36
N PRO A 49 -5.22 2.37 25.62
CA PRO A 49 -5.71 3.40 24.71
C PRO A 49 -4.63 4.40 24.31
N ALA A 50 -3.70 4.74 25.23
CA ALA A 50 -2.63 5.68 24.94
C ALA A 50 -1.63 5.12 23.91
N THR A 51 -1.42 3.80 23.89
CA THR A 51 -0.55 3.13 22.91
C THR A 51 -1.19 3.13 21.53
N LEU A 52 -2.49 2.84 21.44
CA LEU A 52 -3.24 2.92 20.18
C LEU A 52 -3.25 4.36 19.63
N GLU A 53 -3.48 5.36 20.48
CA GLU A 53 -3.48 6.77 20.08
C GLU A 53 -2.11 7.20 19.52
N ARG A 54 -1.02 6.85 20.21
CA ARG A 54 0.35 7.13 19.73
C ARG A 54 0.66 6.47 18.39
N MET A 55 0.20 5.23 18.20
CA MET A 55 0.32 4.53 16.92
C MET A 55 -0.43 5.29 15.82
N GLN A 56 -1.69 5.67 16.05
CA GLN A 56 -2.51 6.39 15.07
C GLN A 56 -1.91 7.76 14.71
N ILE A 57 -1.41 8.52 15.69
CA ILE A 57 -0.72 9.79 15.45
C ILE A 57 0.52 9.55 14.58
N THR A 58 1.32 8.55 14.92
CA THR A 58 2.53 8.19 14.17
C THR A 58 2.19 7.78 12.75
N ALA A 59 1.14 6.98 12.57
CA ALA A 59 0.65 6.54 11.27
C ALA A 59 0.17 7.73 10.41
N GLY A 60 -0.56 8.67 11.02
CA GLY A 60 -0.99 9.91 10.37
C GLY A 60 0.16 10.80 9.94
N LEU A 61 1.20 10.93 10.78
CA LEU A 61 2.42 11.68 10.43
C LEU A 61 3.18 11.02 9.28
N LEU A 62 3.32 9.69 9.28
CA LEU A 62 3.98 8.95 8.20
C LEU A 62 3.19 9.02 6.88
N PHE A 63 1.86 8.93 6.94
CA PHE A 63 0.99 9.15 5.79
C PHE A 63 1.23 10.55 5.20
N LEU A 64 1.17 11.59 6.03
CA LEU A 64 1.34 12.97 5.59
C LEU A 64 2.74 13.20 5.00
N ALA A 65 3.77 12.70 5.67
CA ALA A 65 5.16 12.78 5.20
C ALA A 65 5.33 12.09 3.84
N THR A 66 4.77 10.89 3.67
CA THR A 66 4.83 10.14 2.41
C THR A 66 4.09 10.88 1.29
N ALA A 67 2.88 11.37 1.57
CA ALA A 67 2.09 12.10 0.59
C ALA A 67 2.79 13.38 0.13
N VAL A 68 3.35 14.16 1.06
CA VAL A 68 4.11 15.37 0.76
C VAL A 68 5.38 15.04 -0.03
N ALA A 69 6.16 14.05 0.39
CA ALA A 69 7.39 13.65 -0.29
C ALA A 69 7.13 13.23 -1.74
N VAL A 70 6.11 12.41 -1.97
CA VAL A 70 5.71 11.97 -3.32
C VAL A 70 5.20 13.14 -4.16
N ALA A 71 4.36 14.01 -3.59
CA ALA A 71 3.85 15.19 -4.30
C ALA A 71 4.99 16.12 -4.74
N LEU A 72 5.95 16.40 -3.85
CA LEU A 72 7.13 17.21 -4.17
C LEU A 72 8.00 16.55 -5.25
N ALA A 73 8.27 15.25 -5.12
CA ALA A 73 9.04 14.50 -6.11
C ALA A 73 8.39 14.53 -7.50
N LEU A 74 7.07 14.36 -7.58
CA LEU A 74 6.32 14.41 -8.83
C LEU A 74 6.20 15.84 -9.39
N ALA A 75 6.09 16.86 -8.53
CA ALA A 75 6.02 18.26 -8.94
C ALA A 75 7.30 18.75 -9.63
N ASN A 76 8.45 18.17 -9.26
CA ASN A 76 9.75 18.45 -9.89
C ASN A 76 9.87 17.92 -11.33
N ILE A 77 8.97 17.03 -11.77
CA ILE A 77 8.97 16.49 -13.13
C ILE A 77 8.19 17.43 -14.02
N SER A 78 8.81 18.10 -15.00
CA SER A 78 8.12 19.04 -15.91
C SER A 78 7.17 18.34 -16.90
N ASN A 79 7.61 17.23 -17.48
CA ASN A 79 6.84 16.47 -18.47
C ASN A 79 5.66 15.72 -17.83
N MET A 80 4.44 16.06 -18.23
CA MET A 80 3.19 15.48 -17.70
C MET A 80 3.11 13.96 -17.89
N GLN A 81 3.52 13.43 -19.05
CA GLN A 81 3.47 11.98 -19.33
C GLN A 81 4.42 11.22 -18.40
N ARG A 82 5.61 11.78 -18.16
CA ARG A 82 6.58 11.19 -17.24
C ARG A 82 6.10 11.27 -15.79
N ARG A 83 5.41 12.34 -15.39
CA ARG A 83 4.83 12.47 -14.04
C ARG A 83 3.74 11.42 -13.80
N ILE A 84 2.78 11.30 -14.71
CA ILE A 84 1.72 10.28 -14.62
C ILE A 84 2.35 8.89 -14.58
N GLY A 85 3.37 8.65 -15.41
CA GLY A 85 4.10 7.38 -15.42
C GLY A 85 4.72 7.03 -14.07
N TRP A 86 5.39 7.98 -13.41
CA TRP A 86 5.90 7.79 -12.04
C TRP A 86 4.79 7.63 -11.00
N GLY A 87 3.70 8.38 -11.11
CA GLY A 87 2.54 8.22 -10.24
C GLY A 87 1.95 6.81 -10.30
N PHE A 88 1.73 6.27 -11.50
CA PHE A 88 1.25 4.90 -11.69
C PHE A 88 2.27 3.85 -11.24
N LEU A 89 3.56 4.07 -11.51
CA LEU A 89 4.59 3.14 -11.08
C LEU A 89 4.69 3.06 -9.56
N LEU A 90 4.73 4.19 -8.87
CA LEU A 90 4.80 4.23 -7.40
C LEU A 90 3.53 3.66 -6.76
N LEU A 91 2.36 4.01 -7.30
CA LEU A 91 1.08 3.47 -6.83
C LEU A 91 1.01 1.95 -7.05
N GLY A 92 1.43 1.47 -8.22
CA GLY A 92 1.47 0.05 -8.54
C GLY A 92 2.37 -0.72 -7.59
N ILE A 93 3.58 -0.21 -7.30
CA ILE A 93 4.48 -0.79 -6.31
C ILE A 93 3.85 -0.79 -4.91
N ALA A 94 3.22 0.30 -4.48
CA ALA A 94 2.57 0.37 -3.18
C ALA A 94 1.48 -0.71 -3.03
N LEU A 95 0.65 -0.92 -4.06
CA LEU A 95 -0.37 -1.97 -4.06
C LEU A 95 0.25 -3.38 -4.03
N LEU A 96 1.34 -3.61 -4.75
CA LEU A 96 2.04 -4.91 -4.73
C LEU A 96 2.67 -5.19 -3.37
N LEU A 97 3.21 -4.17 -2.70
CA LEU A 97 3.78 -4.31 -1.36
C LEU A 97 2.73 -4.57 -0.27
N THR A 98 1.47 -4.23 -0.50
CA THR A 98 0.37 -4.59 0.40
C THR A 98 0.22 -6.10 0.56
N LEU A 99 0.52 -6.88 -0.49
CA LEU A 99 0.40 -8.35 -0.45
C LEU A 99 1.35 -9.01 0.54
N PRO A 100 2.68 -8.80 0.49
CA PRO A 100 3.56 -9.34 1.53
C PRO A 100 3.34 -8.67 2.88
N ALA A 101 2.95 -7.38 2.93
CA ALA A 101 2.72 -6.69 4.19
C ALA A 101 1.51 -7.23 4.97
N SER A 102 0.46 -7.70 4.28
CA SER A 102 -0.70 -8.31 4.91
C SER A 102 -0.41 -9.67 5.54
N LEU A 103 0.70 -10.31 5.17
CA LEU A 103 1.17 -11.56 5.78
C LEU A 103 1.88 -11.33 7.13
N LEU A 104 2.38 -10.11 7.39
CA LEU A 104 3.09 -9.78 8.63
C LEU A 104 2.26 -10.00 9.91
N PRO A 105 0.98 -9.59 9.99
CA PRO A 105 0.15 -9.85 11.17
C PRO A 105 -0.46 -11.26 11.21
N MET A 106 -0.18 -12.13 10.22
CA MET A 106 -0.79 -13.45 10.16
C MET A 106 -0.18 -14.40 11.19
N ASP A 107 -1.00 -14.89 12.13
CA ASP A 107 -0.59 -15.91 13.12
C ASP A 107 -0.57 -17.31 12.47
N ILE A 108 0.62 -17.71 12.00
CA ILE A 108 0.85 -19.00 11.34
C ILE A 108 0.53 -20.17 12.30
N SER A 109 0.80 -20.01 13.59
CA SER A 109 0.53 -21.05 14.59
C SER A 109 -0.97 -21.26 14.76
N ALA A 110 -1.76 -20.19 14.85
CA ALA A 110 -3.22 -20.28 14.89
C ALA A 110 -3.79 -20.89 13.59
N HIS A 111 -3.25 -20.54 12.43
CA HIS A 111 -3.65 -21.15 11.16
C HIS A 111 -3.36 -22.66 11.16
N SER A 112 -2.16 -23.08 11.59
CA SER A 112 -1.80 -24.51 11.66
C SER A 112 -2.71 -25.30 12.62
N ALA A 113 -3.10 -24.71 13.76
CA ALA A 113 -4.03 -25.33 14.70
C ALA A 113 -5.45 -25.49 14.09
N SER A 114 -5.90 -24.53 13.27
CA SER A 114 -7.18 -24.61 12.55
C SER A 114 -7.20 -25.67 11.44
N THR A 115 -6.04 -26.20 11.04
CA THR A 115 -5.89 -27.25 10.01
C THR A 115 -5.67 -28.66 10.57
N ALA A 116 -5.89 -28.89 11.87
CA ALA A 116 -5.54 -30.14 12.54
C ALA A 116 -6.32 -31.40 12.06
N GLY A 117 -7.42 -31.25 11.31
CA GLY A 117 -8.19 -32.36 10.72
C GLY A 117 -8.43 -32.15 9.22
N ALA A 118 -8.64 -33.24 8.46
CA ALA A 118 -8.75 -33.17 6.99
C ALA A 118 -9.87 -32.25 6.49
N GLN A 119 -11.04 -32.26 7.13
CA GLN A 119 -12.15 -31.38 6.77
C GLN A 119 -11.90 -29.93 7.18
N ALA A 120 -11.38 -29.70 8.39
CA ALA A 120 -11.02 -28.37 8.87
C ALA A 120 -9.89 -27.73 8.05
N ALA A 121 -8.91 -28.52 7.59
CA ALA A 121 -7.87 -28.08 6.67
C ALA A 121 -8.43 -27.67 5.31
N ASN A 122 -9.39 -28.42 4.78
CA ASN A 122 -10.01 -28.10 3.50
C ASN A 122 -10.84 -26.80 3.60
N ASP A 123 -11.60 -26.62 4.69
CA ASP A 123 -12.38 -25.41 4.93
C ASP A 123 -11.47 -24.17 5.14
N ALA A 124 -10.41 -24.31 5.93
CA ALA A 124 -9.44 -23.24 6.17
C ALA A 124 -8.69 -22.84 4.88
N ASN A 125 -8.27 -23.82 4.08
CA ASN A 125 -7.61 -23.56 2.78
C ASN A 125 -8.56 -22.90 1.79
N THR A 126 -9.83 -23.33 1.75
CA THR A 126 -10.86 -22.73 0.89
C THR A 126 -11.11 -21.28 1.30
N ALA A 127 -11.21 -20.99 2.59
CA ALA A 127 -11.36 -19.63 3.10
C ALA A 127 -10.17 -18.75 2.73
N LEU A 128 -8.93 -19.24 2.93
CA LEU A 128 -7.71 -18.52 2.55
C LEU A 128 -7.67 -18.25 1.04
N PHE A 129 -8.05 -19.24 0.22
CA PHE A 129 -8.15 -19.07 -1.23
C PHE A 129 -9.12 -17.95 -1.61
N PHE A 130 -10.32 -17.91 -1.03
CA PHE A 130 -11.28 -16.83 -1.30
C PHE A 130 -10.80 -15.47 -0.81
N VAL A 131 -10.10 -15.39 0.34
CA VAL A 131 -9.48 -14.15 0.81
C VAL A 131 -8.43 -13.67 -0.18
N LEU A 132 -7.55 -14.56 -0.66
CA LEU A 132 -6.56 -14.22 -1.69
C LEU A 132 -7.21 -13.84 -3.02
N LEU A 133 -8.31 -14.47 -3.40
CA LEU A 133 -9.01 -14.16 -4.64
C LEU A 133 -9.70 -12.79 -4.57
N ILE A 134 -10.42 -12.51 -3.48
CA ILE A 134 -11.22 -11.29 -3.33
C ILE A 134 -10.34 -10.09 -3.04
N PHE A 135 -9.35 -10.24 -2.15
CA PHE A 135 -8.49 -9.14 -1.74
C PHE A 135 -7.15 -9.16 -2.45
N GLY A 136 -6.51 -10.32 -2.59
CA GLY A 136 -5.18 -10.42 -3.19
C GLY A 136 -5.17 -10.14 -4.71
N LEU A 137 -6.11 -10.70 -5.47
CA LEU A 137 -6.12 -10.58 -6.93
C LEU A 137 -6.26 -9.12 -7.41
N PRO A 138 -7.12 -8.26 -6.83
CA PRO A 138 -7.16 -6.85 -7.21
C PRO A 138 -5.85 -6.10 -6.95
N TYR A 139 -5.17 -6.36 -5.82
CA TYR A 139 -3.87 -5.74 -5.54
C TYR A 139 -2.79 -6.24 -6.49
N LEU A 140 -2.78 -7.54 -6.80
CA LEU A 140 -1.81 -8.14 -7.72
C LEU A 140 -2.05 -7.65 -9.16
N GLY A 141 -3.26 -7.80 -9.67
CA GLY A 141 -3.64 -7.40 -11.02
C GLY A 141 -3.55 -5.90 -11.23
N GLY A 142 -4.16 -5.11 -10.34
CA GLY A 142 -4.11 -3.65 -10.39
C GLY A 142 -2.70 -3.09 -10.19
N GLY A 143 -1.95 -3.65 -9.23
CA GLY A 143 -0.56 -3.28 -8.97
C GLY A 143 0.36 -3.55 -10.17
N LEU A 144 0.27 -4.74 -10.77
CA LEU A 144 1.03 -5.08 -11.99
C LEU A 144 0.64 -4.19 -13.17
N LEU A 145 -0.66 -4.00 -13.42
CA LEU A 145 -1.15 -3.15 -14.50
C LEU A 145 -0.61 -1.73 -14.38
N LEU A 146 -0.74 -1.10 -13.21
CA LEU A 146 -0.25 0.27 -12.97
C LEU A 146 1.27 0.36 -13.09
N THR A 147 2.00 -0.64 -12.57
CA THR A 147 3.46 -0.69 -12.67
C THR A 147 3.92 -0.76 -14.13
N ILE A 148 3.30 -1.64 -14.93
CA ILE A 148 3.62 -1.80 -16.35
C ILE A 148 3.26 -0.54 -17.13
N LEU A 149 2.04 -0.01 -16.97
CA LEU A 149 1.61 1.21 -17.65
C LEU A 149 2.51 2.40 -17.27
N GLY A 150 2.85 2.54 -16.00
CA GLY A 150 3.78 3.55 -15.51
C GLY A 150 5.16 3.46 -16.18
N ALA A 151 5.74 2.26 -16.20
CA ALA A 151 7.03 2.01 -16.85
C ALA A 151 7.01 2.31 -18.36
N VAL A 152 5.94 1.93 -19.06
CA VAL A 152 5.75 2.21 -20.49
C VAL A 152 5.65 3.72 -20.74
N LEU A 153 4.88 4.45 -19.93
CA LEU A 153 4.74 5.91 -20.04
C LEU A 153 6.07 6.63 -19.81
N ILE A 154 6.85 6.21 -18.80
CA ILE A 154 8.18 6.78 -18.52
C ILE A 154 9.12 6.54 -19.72
N ARG A 155 9.14 5.33 -20.28
CA ARG A 155 9.95 4.99 -21.46
C ARG A 155 9.54 5.81 -22.69
N LYS A 156 8.25 5.94 -22.95
CA LYS A 156 7.72 6.70 -24.09
C LYS A 156 8.01 8.20 -23.97
N ALA A 157 7.95 8.75 -22.76
CA ALA A 157 8.22 10.15 -22.49
C ALA A 157 9.71 10.52 -22.61
N ARG A 158 10.63 9.57 -22.45
CA ARG A 158 12.08 9.77 -22.65
C ARG A 158 12.42 10.20 -24.09
N ASN A 159 11.63 9.76 -25.06
CA ASN A 159 11.88 10.03 -26.48
C ASN A 159 11.25 11.35 -26.98
N LYS A 160 10.66 12.15 -26.08
CA LYS A 160 10.07 13.45 -26.44
C LYS A 160 10.88 14.57 -25.80
N PRO A 161 11.33 15.58 -26.57
CA PRO A 161 11.97 16.75 -26.00
C PRO A 161 10.99 17.45 -25.05
N ALA A 162 11.51 18.03 -23.97
CA ALA A 162 10.72 18.87 -23.09
C ALA A 162 10.23 20.06 -23.93
N ILE A 163 8.92 20.17 -24.12
CA ILE A 163 8.34 21.38 -24.69
C ILE A 163 8.46 22.45 -23.60
N PRO A 164 9.15 23.58 -23.88
CA PRO A 164 9.30 24.67 -22.92
C PRO A 164 7.95 25.26 -22.48
#